data_AF-A0A5A5TGY3-F1
#
_entry.id   AF-A0A5A5TGY3-F1
#
_cell.length_a   1.000
_cell.length_b   1.000
_cell.length_c   1.000
_cell.angle_alpha   90.00
_cell.angle_beta   90.00
_cell.angle_gamma   90.00
#
_symmetry.space_group_name_H-M   'P 1'
#
loop_
_entity.id
_entity.type
_entity.pdbx_description
1 polymer ?
#
loop_
_entity_poly.entity_id
_entity_poly.type
_entity_poly.pdbx_seq_one_letter_code
_entity_poly.pdbx_strand_id
1 'polypeptide(L)'
;MFDFTQPAAPVQSALRRPVGITKGPGEETHEYTFVSRDDEQVLKNGEYVYYELVDPDVSSDTGAANRVPMRRVLGRIIKRLPLQLYPDTFLGEPEIPPAQVAAMVGYNSLTNELFELHVAIMGYYDAVTGSFINPWIPPQSGKQIYLADNVMLEGILSRKKDHDPGSATIGSLLTRAPGAVPIVLSVKDLVSTHLAIIASTGAGKSYLASVVIEELMKAQNKACVLIVDPHGEYSTLDQIANFPQFSEDGDGTGSGYRAQVQIYKPDQVKVRISTLNMGDMRQLLPEMTEKQQYLLSRALRKVHETKRSHPWGVADLKQALKTVARQKSDEDSEGADDSSTVHALTWRIEQRFEHSFTFDDTQHLDLPEIFRPGQCTVLQLNEIDERDQQVIVATLLRRLNQARMDTERGKVHSGESYLPYPVFVLLEEAHHFAPGGTEVVSTSILKQVLAEGRKFGIGVGLISQRPGKLDADVLSQCQTQCIMRIVNELDQKSVGAAIEGVGRDLLGNLPALSKGQVIVAGAAVNTPVICRVRTRYTQHGGESKDAPDLWQQYFRSETQESRRRTDAPLNGNKGFNLMR
;
A
#
# COMPACT_ATOMS: atom_id res chain seq x y z
N MET A 1 -13.18 34.75 -23.87
CA MET A 1 -12.39 34.68 -25.12
C MET A 1 -11.06 35.35 -24.82
N PHE A 2 -10.09 34.57 -24.36
CA PHE A 2 -8.72 35.02 -24.16
C PHE A 2 -7.86 34.23 -25.15
N ASP A 3 -7.16 34.97 -25.99
CA ASP A 3 -6.44 34.51 -27.17
C ASP A 3 -5.12 33.82 -26.74
N PHE A 4 -5.02 32.50 -26.95
CA PHE A 4 -3.86 31.67 -26.60
C PHE A 4 -2.82 31.63 -27.75
N THR A 5 -2.51 32.78 -28.33
CA THR A 5 -1.51 32.90 -29.41
C THR A 5 -0.42 33.91 -29.06
N GLN A 6 0.33 33.65 -27.99
CA GLN A 6 1.68 34.18 -27.85
C GLN A 6 2.66 33.06 -27.47
N PRO A 7 3.76 32.86 -28.22
CA PRO A 7 4.80 31.92 -27.83
C PRO A 7 5.47 32.45 -26.56
N ALA A 8 5.56 31.60 -25.54
CA ALA A 8 6.32 31.89 -24.34
C ALA A 8 7.75 32.34 -24.73
N ALA A 9 8.18 33.49 -24.20
CA ALA A 9 9.54 33.99 -24.40
C ALA A 9 10.55 32.89 -24.02
N PRO A 10 11.64 32.72 -24.79
CA PRO A 10 12.63 31.71 -24.47
C PRO A 10 13.32 32.10 -23.16
N VAL A 11 13.05 31.34 -22.10
CA VAL A 11 13.91 31.32 -20.92
C VAL A 11 15.30 31.00 -21.45
N GLN A 12 16.21 31.97 -21.35
CA GLN A 12 17.61 31.79 -21.72
C GLN A 12 18.12 30.54 -21.02
N SER A 13 18.37 29.48 -21.79
CA SER A 13 18.96 28.25 -21.27
C SER A 13 20.34 28.59 -20.75
N ALA A 14 20.54 28.62 -19.44
CA ALA A 14 21.86 28.50 -18.86
C ALA A 14 22.52 27.28 -19.55
N LEU A 15 23.67 27.49 -20.20
CA LEU A 15 24.42 26.44 -20.87
C LEU A 15 24.63 25.30 -19.88
N ARG A 16 23.93 24.18 -20.08
CA ARG A 16 24.04 23.01 -19.21
C ARG A 16 25.46 22.49 -19.31
N ARG A 17 26.19 22.49 -18.20
CA ARG A 17 27.58 22.03 -18.16
C ARG A 17 27.59 20.49 -18.11
N PRO A 18 28.36 19.81 -18.97
CA PRO A 18 28.57 18.37 -18.85
C PRO A 18 29.17 18.03 -17.49
N VAL A 19 28.66 16.96 -16.88
CA VAL A 19 29.16 16.44 -15.60
C VAL A 19 30.16 15.32 -15.79
N GLY A 20 30.30 14.77 -17.00
CA GLY A 20 31.28 13.73 -17.31
C GLY A 20 31.24 13.28 -18.76
N ILE A 21 32.07 12.31 -19.10
CA ILE A 21 32.23 11.78 -20.45
C ILE A 21 32.10 10.26 -20.43
N THR A 22 31.28 9.70 -21.31
CA THR A 22 31.10 8.25 -21.48
C THR A 22 32.43 7.57 -21.80
N LYS A 23 32.74 6.51 -21.06
CA LYS A 23 33.89 5.64 -21.32
C LYS A 23 33.51 4.50 -22.27
N GLY A 24 32.35 3.87 -22.04
CA GLY A 24 31.84 2.78 -22.87
C GLY A 24 30.66 2.03 -22.24
N PRO A 25 30.29 0.86 -22.77
CA PRO A 25 29.28 -0.01 -22.15
C PRO A 25 29.74 -0.51 -20.77
N GLY A 26 28.78 -0.80 -19.89
CA GLY A 26 29.02 -1.38 -18.57
C GLY A 26 29.13 -2.90 -18.61
N GLU A 27 29.08 -3.53 -17.43
CA GLU A 27 29.12 -5.00 -17.30
C GLU A 27 27.84 -5.65 -17.84
N GLU A 28 26.70 -4.98 -17.61
CA GLU A 28 25.38 -5.45 -18.01
C GLU A 28 24.90 -4.79 -19.33
N THR A 29 24.02 -5.49 -20.07
CA THR A 29 23.50 -5.06 -21.39
C THR A 29 22.82 -3.69 -21.38
N HIS A 30 22.26 -3.28 -20.24
CA HIS A 30 21.55 -2.01 -20.06
C HIS A 30 22.32 -1.01 -19.22
N GLU A 31 23.65 -1.08 -19.25
CA GLU A 31 24.53 -0.25 -18.46
C GLU A 31 25.58 0.44 -19.33
N TYR A 32 25.99 1.62 -18.92
CA TYR A 32 27.19 2.27 -19.43
C TYR A 32 27.99 2.89 -18.29
N THR A 33 29.27 3.14 -18.53
CA THR A 33 30.11 3.87 -17.59
C THR A 33 30.53 5.22 -18.15
N PHE A 34 30.69 6.20 -17.26
CA PHE A 34 31.25 7.49 -17.59
C PHE A 34 32.24 7.93 -16.52
N VAL A 35 33.18 8.78 -16.92
CA VAL A 35 34.20 9.33 -16.02
C VAL A 35 33.85 10.76 -15.68
N SER A 36 33.94 11.09 -14.39
CA SER A 36 33.71 12.44 -13.87
C SER A 36 34.73 12.79 -12.79
N ARG A 37 34.99 14.08 -12.62
CA ARG A 37 35.71 14.61 -11.45
C ARG A 37 34.78 14.89 -10.27
N ASP A 38 33.48 15.06 -10.54
CA ASP A 38 32.43 15.36 -9.55
C ASP A 38 32.87 16.35 -8.45
N ASP A 39 33.50 17.46 -8.85
CA ASP A 39 34.10 18.43 -7.92
C ASP A 39 33.07 18.98 -6.90
N GLU A 40 31.80 19.04 -7.29
CA GLU A 40 30.67 19.55 -6.49
C GLU A 40 29.96 18.44 -5.68
N GLN A 41 30.41 17.19 -5.77
CA GLN A 41 29.83 16.01 -5.11
C GLN A 41 28.32 15.83 -5.35
N VAL A 42 27.88 16.12 -6.57
CA VAL A 42 26.47 16.05 -6.97
C VAL A 42 26.10 14.68 -7.54
N LEU A 43 27.08 13.90 -8.02
CA LEU A 43 26.87 12.58 -8.62
C LEU A 43 26.84 11.47 -7.57
N LYS A 44 25.68 11.33 -6.92
CA LYS A 44 25.42 10.34 -5.88
C LYS A 44 24.80 9.06 -6.46
N ASN A 45 24.94 7.94 -5.77
CA ASN A 45 24.19 6.73 -6.11
C ASN A 45 22.68 7.03 -6.05
N GLY A 46 21.94 6.58 -7.06
CA GLY A 46 20.52 6.85 -7.26
C GLY A 46 20.21 8.15 -8.01
N GLU A 47 21.20 9.02 -8.27
CA GLU A 47 21.00 10.27 -8.99
C GLU A 47 20.82 10.05 -10.50
N TYR A 48 20.15 10.99 -11.16
CA TYR A 48 19.75 10.88 -12.55
C TYR A 48 20.62 11.74 -13.46
N VAL A 49 21.11 11.09 -14.51
CA VAL A 49 21.89 11.72 -15.58
C VAL A 49 21.25 11.42 -16.92
N TYR A 50 21.59 12.20 -17.95
CA TYR A 50 21.13 11.92 -19.31
C TYR A 50 22.24 12.18 -20.33
N TYR A 51 22.09 11.56 -21.49
CA TYR A 51 22.84 11.90 -22.69
C TYR A 51 21.89 12.17 -23.84
N GLU A 52 22.38 12.87 -24.85
CA GLU A 52 21.60 13.18 -26.06
C GLU A 52 21.89 12.15 -27.15
N LEU A 53 20.81 11.60 -27.69
CA LEU A 53 20.82 10.67 -28.81
C LEU A 53 20.15 11.37 -30.00
N VAL A 54 20.89 11.43 -31.10
CA VAL A 54 20.37 11.90 -32.39
C VAL A 54 19.48 10.81 -32.95
N ASP A 55 18.25 11.15 -33.29
CA ASP A 55 17.31 10.21 -33.89
C ASP A 55 17.71 9.91 -35.35
N PRO A 56 18.12 8.67 -35.69
CA PRO A 56 18.50 8.34 -37.06
C PRO A 56 17.30 8.23 -38.02
N ASP A 57 16.09 8.03 -37.49
CA ASP A 57 14.88 7.73 -38.28
C ASP A 57 14.08 9.00 -38.67
N VAL A 58 14.46 10.18 -38.17
CA VAL A 58 13.86 11.45 -38.56
C VAL A 58 14.75 12.12 -39.60
N SER A 59 14.55 11.78 -40.87
CA SER A 59 15.18 12.51 -41.98
C SER A 59 14.68 13.95 -42.00
N SER A 60 15.63 14.88 -42.06
CA SER A 60 15.41 16.32 -42.15
C SER A 60 14.92 16.71 -43.55
N ASP A 61 13.74 16.24 -43.98
CA ASP A 61 13.20 16.47 -45.33
C ASP A 61 12.34 17.73 -45.48
N THR A 62 12.37 18.65 -44.51
CA THR A 62 11.76 19.98 -44.66
C THR A 62 12.82 21.05 -44.54
N GLY A 63 13.00 21.85 -45.60
CA GLY A 63 14.03 22.89 -45.75
C GLY A 63 13.91 24.11 -44.82
N ALA A 64 13.43 23.92 -43.58
CA ALA A 64 13.63 24.87 -42.49
C ALA A 64 14.88 24.45 -41.72
N ALA A 65 15.69 25.41 -41.24
CA ALA A 65 16.91 25.16 -40.47
C ALA A 65 16.67 24.14 -39.33
N ASN A 66 16.99 22.88 -39.61
CA ASN A 66 16.47 21.72 -38.91
C ASN A 66 17.34 21.40 -37.69
N ARG A 67 16.83 21.66 -36.48
CA ARG A 67 17.35 20.98 -35.28
C ARG A 67 16.91 19.52 -35.39
N VAL A 68 17.86 18.62 -35.67
CA VAL A 68 17.61 17.17 -35.59
C VAL A 68 17.01 16.89 -34.21
N PRO A 69 15.83 16.24 -34.11
CA PRO A 69 15.22 15.99 -32.81
C PRO A 69 16.16 15.12 -31.97
N MET A 70 16.66 15.70 -30.88
CA MET A 70 17.51 15.00 -29.92
C MET A 70 16.64 14.38 -28.85
N ARG A 71 16.74 13.06 -28.68
CA ARG A 71 16.10 12.33 -27.59
C ARG A 71 17.04 12.34 -26.39
N ARG A 72 16.52 12.69 -25.21
CA ARG A 72 17.28 12.64 -23.95
C ARG A 72 17.11 11.28 -23.31
N VAL A 73 18.15 10.47 -23.37
CA VAL A 73 18.15 9.15 -22.74
C VAL A 73 18.54 9.32 -21.28
N LEU A 74 17.60 9.02 -20.38
CA LEU A 74 17.81 9.06 -18.95
C LEU A 74 18.50 7.78 -18.48
N GLY A 75 19.37 7.94 -17.49
CA GLY A 75 19.93 6.85 -16.73
C GLY A 75 20.08 7.20 -15.26
N ARG A 76 20.17 6.16 -14.43
CA ARG A 76 20.38 6.29 -12.98
C ARG A 76 21.75 5.78 -12.59
N ILE A 77 22.47 6.53 -11.78
CA ILE A 77 23.77 6.11 -11.23
C ILE A 77 23.54 4.96 -10.25
N ILE A 78 24.10 3.79 -10.55
CA ILE A 78 24.01 2.60 -9.69
C ILE A 78 25.20 2.55 -8.72
N LYS A 79 26.39 2.86 -9.23
CA LYS A 79 27.65 2.65 -8.53
C LYS A 79 28.65 3.75 -8.89
N ARG A 80 29.44 4.16 -7.90
CA ARG A 80 30.54 5.10 -8.02
C ARG A 80 31.82 4.41 -7.56
N LEU A 81 32.81 4.34 -8.45
CA LEU A 81 34.12 3.75 -8.19
C LEU A 81 35.21 4.81 -8.33
N PRO A 82 36.13 4.94 -7.37
CA PRO A 82 37.28 5.80 -7.55
C PRO A 82 38.24 5.21 -8.59
N LEU A 83 38.65 6.01 -9.57
CA LEU A 83 39.69 5.70 -10.56
C LEU A 83 41.06 6.25 -10.14
N GLN A 84 41.05 7.44 -9.55
CA GLN A 84 42.24 8.09 -9.03
C GLN A 84 41.88 8.68 -7.67
N LEU A 85 42.69 8.37 -6.67
CA LEU A 85 42.62 8.91 -5.31
C LEU A 85 43.99 9.46 -4.92
N TYR A 86 44.03 10.16 -3.79
CA TYR A 86 45.31 10.45 -3.14
C TYR A 86 46.06 9.14 -2.80
N PRO A 87 47.39 9.10 -2.97
CA PRO A 87 48.21 7.99 -2.48
C PRO A 87 47.96 7.72 -0.99
N ASP A 88 47.95 6.45 -0.59
CA ASP A 88 47.70 6.04 0.80
C ASP A 88 48.67 6.70 1.80
N THR A 89 49.89 7.01 1.37
CA THR A 89 50.88 7.72 2.18
C THR A 89 50.44 9.13 2.58
N PHE A 90 49.61 9.80 1.77
CA PHE A 90 49.06 11.12 2.10
C PHE A 90 47.88 11.01 3.07
N LEU A 91 47.28 9.83 3.19
CA LEU A 91 46.17 9.53 4.08
C LEU A 91 46.63 9.06 5.48
N GLY A 92 47.93 8.85 5.67
CA GLY A 92 48.51 8.35 6.91
C GLY A 92 48.46 9.33 8.08
N GLU A 93 48.29 10.62 7.81
CA GLU A 93 48.24 11.69 8.82
C GLU A 93 46.83 12.30 8.89
N PRO A 94 45.94 11.83 9.78
CA PRO A 94 44.54 12.25 9.80
C PRO A 94 44.35 13.74 10.19
N GLU A 95 45.36 14.35 10.82
CA GLU A 95 45.33 15.77 11.20
C GLU A 95 45.70 16.71 10.04
N ILE A 96 46.31 16.19 8.97
CA ILE A 96 46.77 17.00 7.84
C ILE A 96 45.92 16.67 6.61
N PRO A 97 45.21 17.65 6.02
CA PRO A 97 44.45 17.42 4.80
C PRO A 97 45.35 16.89 3.66
N PRO A 98 45.01 15.78 2.98
CA PRO A 98 45.83 15.19 1.91
C PRO A 98 46.16 16.16 0.78
N ALA A 99 45.26 17.12 0.51
CA ALA A 99 45.48 18.19 -0.46
C ALA A 99 46.69 19.08 -0.12
N GLN A 100 46.99 19.30 1.17
CA GLN A 100 48.14 20.08 1.61
C GLN A 100 49.45 19.30 1.40
N VAL A 101 49.46 18.01 1.74
CA VAL A 101 50.60 17.11 1.50
C VAL A 101 50.88 17.00 0.00
N ALA A 102 49.82 16.79 -0.79
CA ALA A 102 49.87 16.77 -2.24
C ALA A 102 50.51 18.06 -2.82
N ALA A 103 50.05 19.23 -2.38
CA ALA A 103 50.60 20.51 -2.83
C ALA A 103 52.10 20.68 -2.51
N MET A 104 52.55 20.20 -1.33
CA MET A 104 53.96 20.26 -0.94
C MET A 104 54.89 19.42 -1.84
N VAL A 105 54.37 18.32 -2.40
CA VAL A 105 55.14 17.43 -3.30
C VAL A 105 54.95 17.82 -4.78
N GLY A 106 54.32 18.97 -5.06
CA GLY A 106 54.06 19.45 -6.42
C GLY A 106 52.90 18.73 -7.12
N TYR A 107 52.08 18.01 -6.36
CA TYR A 107 50.90 17.32 -6.85
C TYR A 107 49.73 18.33 -6.91
N ASN A 108 49.12 18.52 -8.09
CA ASN A 108 48.05 19.52 -8.26
C ASN A 108 46.78 19.06 -7.53
N SER A 109 46.42 19.72 -6.43
CA SER A 109 45.27 19.32 -5.60
C SER A 109 43.93 19.36 -6.34
N LEU A 110 43.83 20.11 -7.43
CA LEU A 110 42.60 20.19 -8.22
C LEU A 110 42.35 18.91 -9.04
N THR A 111 43.37 18.10 -9.39
CA THR A 111 43.25 17.08 -10.45
C THR A 111 42.87 15.65 -10.03
N ASN A 112 42.67 15.33 -8.75
CA ASN A 112 43.00 13.96 -8.29
C ASN A 112 41.88 13.08 -7.78
N GLU A 113 40.63 13.49 -7.89
CA GLU A 113 39.51 12.57 -7.63
C GLU A 113 38.75 12.35 -8.93
N LEU A 114 39.13 11.29 -9.62
CA LEU A 114 38.42 10.80 -10.81
C LEU A 114 37.57 9.62 -10.38
N PHE A 115 36.32 9.62 -10.81
CA PHE A 115 35.37 8.56 -10.53
C PHE A 115 34.88 7.95 -11.82
N GLU A 116 34.81 6.62 -11.85
CA GLU A 116 34.02 5.86 -12.82
C GLU A 116 32.64 5.64 -12.23
N LEU A 117 31.62 6.12 -12.93
CA LEU A 117 30.22 5.97 -12.55
C LEU A 117 29.54 4.99 -13.49
N HIS A 118 28.86 4.01 -12.91
CA HIS A 118 28.05 3.03 -13.61
C HIS A 118 26.60 3.49 -13.62
N VAL A 119 25.98 3.47 -14.80
CA VAL A 119 24.65 4.03 -15.02
C VAL A 119 23.73 3.00 -15.68
N ALA A 120 22.61 2.71 -15.02
CA ALA A 120 21.50 1.95 -15.60
C ALA A 120 20.78 2.81 -16.64
N ILE A 121 20.67 2.34 -17.87
CA ILE A 121 19.92 2.97 -18.95
C ILE A 121 18.43 2.74 -18.70
N MET A 122 17.69 3.83 -18.52
CA MET A 122 16.23 3.77 -18.37
C MET A 122 15.54 3.95 -19.73
N GLY A 123 16.13 4.74 -20.61
CA GLY A 123 15.57 5.09 -21.91
C GLY A 123 15.21 6.56 -22.02
N TYR A 124 14.66 6.97 -23.15
CA TYR A 124 14.06 8.29 -23.30
C TYR A 124 12.55 8.20 -23.08
N TYR A 125 11.97 9.24 -22.49
CA TYR A 125 10.54 9.29 -22.22
C TYR A 125 9.79 9.72 -23.47
N ASP A 126 8.83 8.90 -23.92
CA ASP A 126 7.89 9.25 -24.96
C ASP A 126 6.56 9.72 -24.34
N ALA A 127 6.27 11.01 -24.50
CA ALA A 127 5.06 11.63 -23.96
C ALA A 127 3.77 11.14 -24.64
N VAL A 128 3.86 10.58 -25.86
CA VAL A 128 2.68 10.07 -26.58
C VAL A 128 2.23 8.74 -26.01
N THR A 129 3.17 7.80 -25.82
CA THR A 129 2.87 6.50 -25.19
C THR A 129 2.85 6.56 -23.67
N GLY A 130 3.41 7.61 -23.07
CA GLY A 130 3.57 7.74 -21.62
C GLY A 130 4.56 6.73 -21.04
N SER A 131 5.52 6.27 -21.84
CA SER A 131 6.43 5.17 -21.48
C SER A 131 7.89 5.50 -21.79
N PHE A 132 8.80 4.78 -21.13
CA PHE A 132 10.22 4.84 -21.44
C PHE A 132 10.55 3.87 -22.57
N ILE A 133 11.23 4.36 -23.60
CA ILE A 133 11.70 3.55 -24.71
C ILE A 133 13.21 3.32 -24.54
N ASN A 134 13.60 2.05 -24.42
CA ASN A 134 14.99 1.65 -24.33
C ASN A 134 15.65 1.79 -25.72
N PRO A 135 16.77 2.50 -25.86
CA PRO A 135 17.48 2.62 -27.15
C PRO A 135 18.18 1.33 -27.59
N TRP A 136 18.29 0.31 -26.71
CA TRP A 136 18.99 -0.97 -26.93
C TRP A 136 20.47 -0.86 -27.33
N ILE A 137 21.01 0.36 -27.38
CA ILE A 137 22.38 0.65 -27.75
C ILE A 137 22.95 1.62 -26.70
N PRO A 138 24.03 1.24 -26.00
CA PRO A 138 24.68 2.12 -25.05
C PRO A 138 25.34 3.31 -25.77
N PRO A 139 25.56 4.44 -25.07
CA PRO A 139 26.22 5.60 -25.66
C PRO A 139 27.64 5.26 -26.12
N GLN A 140 28.05 5.83 -27.25
CA GLN A 140 29.43 5.75 -27.72
C GLN A 140 30.38 6.42 -26.72
N SER A 141 31.62 5.92 -26.67
CA SER A 141 32.69 6.56 -25.91
C SER A 141 32.89 8.01 -26.36
N GLY A 142 33.18 8.91 -25.42
CA GLY A 142 33.35 10.33 -25.69
C GLY A 142 32.07 11.17 -25.64
N LYS A 143 30.88 10.56 -25.48
CA LYS A 143 29.63 11.33 -25.32
C LYS A 143 29.60 12.11 -24.00
N GLN A 144 29.09 13.33 -24.05
CA GLN A 144 28.87 14.16 -22.87
C GLN A 144 27.66 13.69 -22.08
N ILE A 145 27.83 13.59 -20.76
CA ILE A 145 26.79 13.26 -19.80
C ILE A 145 26.40 14.52 -19.04
N TYR A 146 25.11 14.70 -18.80
CA TYR A 146 24.53 15.85 -18.11
C TYR A 146 23.73 15.40 -16.89
N LEU A 147 23.72 16.22 -15.84
CA LEU A 147 22.80 16.02 -14.71
C LEU A 147 21.37 16.36 -15.14
N ALA A 148 20.40 15.52 -14.79
CA ALA A 148 18.99 15.84 -15.02
C ALA A 148 18.56 16.98 -14.08
N ASP A 149 17.87 18.01 -14.58
CA ASP A 149 17.33 19.06 -13.72
C ASP A 149 15.99 18.65 -13.08
N ASN A 150 15.58 19.38 -12.04
CA ASN A 150 14.36 19.06 -11.30
C ASN A 150 13.12 19.08 -12.19
N VAL A 151 13.01 20.07 -13.09
CA VAL A 151 11.88 20.25 -14.01
C VAL A 151 11.75 19.05 -14.95
N MET A 152 12.87 18.55 -15.47
CA MET A 152 12.90 17.35 -16.29
C MET A 152 12.44 16.11 -15.51
N LEU A 153 12.94 15.94 -14.28
CA LEU A 153 12.58 14.79 -13.44
C LEU A 153 11.10 14.79 -13.02
N GLU A 154 10.56 15.95 -12.64
CA GLU A 154 9.13 16.12 -12.34
C GLU A 154 8.24 15.71 -13.51
N GLY A 155 8.66 16.03 -14.74
CA GLY A 155 7.90 15.70 -15.95
C GLY A 155 7.96 14.24 -16.40
N ILE A 156 8.93 13.45 -15.91
CA ILE A 156 9.17 12.08 -16.44
C ILE A 156 9.07 10.98 -15.38
N LEU A 157 9.31 11.25 -14.10
CA LEU A 157 9.27 10.23 -13.06
C LEU A 157 7.83 9.85 -12.65
N SER A 158 6.95 10.85 -12.60
CA SER A 158 5.56 10.73 -12.17
C SER A 158 4.60 10.82 -13.37
N ARG A 159 3.49 10.07 -13.33
CA ARG A 159 2.43 10.12 -14.36
C ARG A 159 1.56 11.38 -14.27
N LYS A 160 1.49 11.94 -13.07
CA LYS A 160 0.65 13.07 -12.70
C LYS A 160 1.52 14.14 -12.09
N LYS A 161 1.09 15.39 -12.20
CA LYS A 161 1.70 16.50 -11.46
C LYS A 161 1.00 16.65 -10.11
N ASP A 162 1.70 17.30 -9.18
CA ASP A 162 1.11 17.63 -7.89
C ASP A 162 -0.14 18.50 -8.10
N HIS A 163 -1.16 18.28 -7.27
CA HIS A 163 -2.47 18.92 -7.35
C HIS A 163 -3.32 18.62 -8.61
N ASP A 164 -2.87 17.78 -9.54
CA ASP A 164 -3.73 17.34 -10.65
C ASP A 164 -4.92 16.51 -10.14
N PRO A 165 -6.08 16.54 -10.82
CA PRO A 165 -7.14 15.56 -10.58
C PRO A 165 -6.62 14.13 -10.73
N GLY A 166 -6.88 13.30 -9.71
CA GLY A 166 -6.38 11.93 -9.63
C GLY A 166 -4.90 11.81 -9.26
N SER A 167 -4.28 12.83 -8.65
CA SER A 167 -2.91 12.79 -8.15
C SER A 167 -2.84 12.51 -6.65
N ALA A 168 -1.83 11.75 -6.23
CA ALA A 168 -1.52 11.50 -4.83
C ALA A 168 -0.02 11.70 -4.56
N THR A 169 0.33 12.84 -3.95
CA THR A 169 1.72 13.24 -3.68
C THR A 169 2.19 12.66 -2.35
N ILE A 170 2.97 11.58 -2.44
CA ILE A 170 3.42 10.81 -1.27
C ILE A 170 4.72 11.35 -0.65
N GLY A 171 5.46 12.18 -1.38
CA GLY A 171 6.77 12.64 -0.95
C GLY A 171 7.58 13.30 -2.06
N SER A 172 8.90 13.27 -1.93
CA SER A 172 9.83 13.84 -2.91
C SER A 172 11.04 12.94 -3.16
N LEU A 173 11.68 13.09 -4.31
CA LEU A 173 12.83 12.28 -4.72
C LEU A 173 13.95 12.34 -3.67
N LEU A 174 14.47 11.17 -3.27
CA LEU A 174 15.40 11.08 -2.15
C LEU A 174 16.73 11.82 -2.38
N THR A 175 17.25 11.76 -3.61
CA THR A 175 18.56 12.33 -3.97
C THR A 175 18.54 13.84 -4.10
N ARG A 176 17.36 14.45 -4.14
CA ARG A 176 17.15 15.90 -4.23
C ARG A 176 16.76 16.51 -2.89
N ALA A 177 16.85 17.83 -2.84
CA ALA A 177 16.37 18.58 -1.70
C ALA A 177 14.87 18.26 -1.45
N PRO A 178 14.42 18.19 -0.19
CA PRO A 178 13.02 17.94 0.12
C PRO A 178 12.07 18.88 -0.66
N GLY A 179 11.07 18.31 -1.32
CA GLY A 179 10.08 19.04 -2.11
C GLY A 179 10.55 19.49 -3.51
N ALA A 180 11.83 19.32 -3.86
CA ALA A 180 12.36 19.82 -5.13
C ALA A 180 11.94 18.99 -6.36
N VAL A 181 11.56 17.73 -6.17
CA VAL A 181 10.98 16.85 -7.21
C VAL A 181 9.91 16.00 -6.52
N PRO A 182 8.63 16.39 -6.57
CA PRO A 182 7.53 15.61 -6.00
C PRO A 182 7.36 14.24 -6.68
N ILE A 183 7.14 13.20 -5.88
CA ILE A 183 6.77 11.88 -6.36
C ILE A 183 5.27 11.71 -6.20
N VAL A 184 4.58 11.59 -7.34
CA VAL A 184 3.13 11.68 -7.43
C VAL A 184 2.58 10.39 -8.04
N LEU A 185 1.74 9.71 -7.29
CA LEU A 185 1.05 8.50 -7.72
C LEU A 185 -0.21 8.86 -8.52
N SER A 186 -0.44 8.13 -9.60
CA SER A 186 -1.74 8.15 -10.29
C SER A 186 -2.77 7.38 -9.46
N VAL A 187 -3.77 8.08 -8.90
CA VAL A 187 -4.86 7.46 -8.12
C VAL A 187 -5.68 6.51 -8.99
N LYS A 188 -5.90 6.86 -10.27
CA LYS A 188 -6.58 5.99 -11.24
C LYS A 188 -5.86 4.65 -11.37
N ASP A 189 -4.54 4.67 -11.55
CA ASP A 189 -3.75 3.46 -11.74
C ASP A 189 -3.65 2.69 -10.40
N LEU A 190 -3.45 3.38 -9.29
CA LEU A 190 -3.39 2.79 -7.95
C LEU A 190 -4.68 2.02 -7.59
N VAL A 191 -5.85 2.62 -7.83
CA VAL A 191 -7.14 1.97 -7.54
C VAL A 191 -7.42 0.84 -8.53
N SER A 192 -7.07 1.00 -9.81
CA SER A 192 -7.38 -0.01 -10.83
C SER A 192 -6.39 -1.17 -10.90
N THR A 193 -5.21 -1.06 -10.31
CA THR A 193 -4.14 -2.07 -10.43
C THR A 193 -3.64 -2.61 -9.09
N HIS A 194 -4.33 -2.25 -8.01
CA HIS A 194 -4.03 -2.63 -6.63
C HIS A 194 -2.68 -2.08 -6.13
N LEU A 195 -2.56 -2.00 -4.82
CA LEU A 195 -1.40 -1.44 -4.12
C LEU A 195 -0.85 -2.48 -3.16
N ALA A 196 0.47 -2.63 -3.07
CA ALA A 196 1.14 -3.32 -1.97
C ALA A 196 2.06 -2.35 -1.22
N ILE A 197 1.93 -2.27 0.10
CA ILE A 197 2.85 -1.58 1.00
C ILE A 197 3.58 -2.63 1.83
N ILE A 198 4.87 -2.81 1.57
CA ILE A 198 5.69 -3.85 2.19
C ILE A 198 6.83 -3.20 2.98
N ALA A 199 7.03 -3.62 4.22
CA ALA A 199 8.19 -3.19 5.00
C ALA A 199 8.44 -4.04 6.25
N SER A 200 9.62 -3.93 6.85
CA SER A 200 9.85 -4.42 8.22
C SER A 200 9.08 -3.62 9.29
N THR A 201 9.00 -4.17 10.50
CA THR A 201 8.41 -3.48 11.67
C THR A 201 9.16 -2.18 11.97
N GLY A 202 8.43 -1.10 12.29
CA GLY A 202 9.02 0.21 12.59
C GLY A 202 9.51 1.03 11.40
N ALA A 203 9.45 0.49 10.17
CA ALA A 203 9.86 1.21 8.95
C ALA A 203 8.91 2.35 8.55
N GLY A 204 7.66 2.33 9.04
CA GLY A 204 6.64 3.35 8.79
C GLY A 204 5.54 2.96 7.80
N LYS A 205 5.11 1.68 7.76
CA LYS A 205 4.03 1.22 6.85
C LYS A 205 2.72 1.99 7.04
N SER A 206 2.19 1.99 8.25
CA SER A 206 0.92 2.64 8.58
C SER A 206 1.02 4.16 8.45
N TYR A 207 2.22 4.71 8.62
CA TYR A 207 2.52 6.10 8.33
C TYR A 207 2.40 6.41 6.82
N LEU A 208 3.05 5.62 5.96
CA LEU A 208 2.93 5.77 4.51
C LEU A 208 1.49 5.52 4.04
N ALA A 209 0.82 4.49 4.58
CA ALA A 209 -0.58 4.22 4.30
C ALA A 209 -1.45 5.42 4.65
N SER A 210 -1.26 6.03 5.82
CA SER A 210 -1.97 7.25 6.21
C SER A 210 -1.71 8.42 5.25
N VAL A 211 -0.48 8.60 4.77
CA VAL A 211 -0.16 9.61 3.74
C VAL A 211 -0.93 9.34 2.45
N VAL A 212 -0.99 8.09 1.99
CA VAL A 212 -1.79 7.71 0.81
C VAL A 212 -3.27 7.97 1.04
N ILE A 213 -3.82 7.62 2.22
CA ILE A 213 -5.22 7.89 2.55
C ILE A 213 -5.52 9.39 2.59
N GLU A 214 -4.65 10.20 3.19
CA GLU A 214 -4.77 11.65 3.15
C GLU A 214 -4.86 12.15 1.70
N GLU A 215 -3.96 11.71 0.82
CA GLU A 215 -4.02 12.09 -0.60
C GLU A 215 -5.34 11.67 -1.27
N LEU A 216 -5.82 10.44 -1.01
CA LEU A 216 -7.10 9.95 -1.53
C LEU A 216 -8.30 10.78 -1.02
N MET A 217 -8.20 11.34 0.18
CA MET A 217 -9.24 12.16 0.80
C MET A 217 -9.21 13.64 0.39
N LYS A 218 -8.20 14.11 -0.35
CA LYS A 218 -8.17 15.49 -0.85
C LYS A 218 -9.32 15.78 -1.82
N ALA A 219 -9.68 17.07 -1.93
CA ALA A 219 -10.76 17.55 -2.79
C ALA A 219 -10.61 17.15 -4.27
N GLN A 220 -9.39 16.99 -4.78
CA GLN A 220 -9.17 16.55 -6.16
C GLN A 220 -9.45 15.06 -6.42
N ASN A 221 -9.62 14.25 -5.36
CA ASN A 221 -9.79 12.80 -5.45
C ASN A 221 -11.13 12.33 -4.88
N LYS A 222 -11.57 12.87 -3.72
CA LYS A 222 -12.86 12.54 -3.05
C LYS A 222 -13.11 11.02 -3.01
N ALA A 223 -12.08 10.23 -2.72
CA ALA A 223 -12.13 8.78 -2.86
C ALA A 223 -13.11 8.13 -1.88
N CYS A 224 -13.53 6.92 -2.20
CA CYS A 224 -14.32 6.05 -1.33
C CYS A 224 -13.39 4.97 -0.75
N VAL A 225 -13.01 5.10 0.51
CA VAL A 225 -11.98 4.26 1.14
C VAL A 225 -12.56 3.44 2.29
N LEU A 226 -12.19 2.17 2.35
CA LEU A 226 -12.38 1.31 3.51
C LEU A 226 -11.02 0.81 4.00
N ILE A 227 -10.77 0.89 5.30
CA ILE A 227 -9.59 0.33 5.97
C ILE A 227 -10.05 -0.80 6.89
N VAL A 228 -9.46 -1.97 6.73
CA VAL A 228 -9.56 -3.07 7.69
C VAL A 228 -8.32 -3.01 8.58
N ASP A 229 -8.53 -2.76 9.87
CA ASP A 229 -7.49 -2.42 10.84
C ASP A 229 -7.48 -3.44 12.01
N PRO A 230 -6.74 -4.56 11.89
CA PRO A 230 -6.58 -5.54 12.96
C PRO A 230 -5.88 -5.01 14.22
N HIS A 231 -5.23 -3.84 14.19
CA HIS A 231 -4.41 -3.34 15.30
C HIS A 231 -4.88 -2.02 15.90
N GLY A 232 -5.84 -1.33 15.27
CA GLY A 232 -6.41 -0.07 15.76
C GLY A 232 -5.53 1.16 15.50
N GLU A 233 -4.59 1.09 14.55
CA GLU A 233 -3.59 2.13 14.32
C GLU A 233 -4.11 3.38 13.58
N TYR A 234 -5.30 3.30 12.98
CA TYR A 234 -5.82 4.37 12.11
C TYR A 234 -6.84 5.30 12.79
N SER A 235 -6.99 5.20 14.12
CA SER A 235 -7.93 6.03 14.89
C SER A 235 -7.73 7.54 14.71
N THR A 236 -6.47 7.99 14.54
CA THR A 236 -6.14 9.42 14.37
C THR A 236 -6.51 10.01 13.01
N LEU A 237 -6.99 9.20 12.06
CA LEU A 237 -7.48 9.71 10.79
C LEU A 237 -8.76 10.53 10.93
N ASP A 238 -9.51 10.39 12.03
CA ASP A 238 -10.67 11.23 12.33
C ASP A 238 -10.35 12.75 12.28
N GLN A 239 -9.09 13.10 12.55
CA GLN A 239 -8.57 14.46 12.46
C GLN A 239 -8.56 15.03 11.02
N ILE A 240 -8.67 14.20 9.96
CA ILE A 240 -8.70 14.66 8.55
C ILE A 240 -9.73 15.77 8.37
N ALA A 241 -10.91 15.64 8.97
CA ALA A 241 -11.99 16.62 8.83
C ALA A 241 -11.61 18.02 9.37
N ASN A 242 -10.56 18.14 10.19
CA ASN A 242 -10.14 19.40 10.81
C ASN A 242 -9.16 20.22 9.95
N PHE A 243 -8.64 19.66 8.86
CA PHE A 243 -7.65 20.33 8.02
C PHE A 243 -8.27 20.88 6.73
N PRO A 244 -7.96 22.14 6.35
CA PRO A 244 -8.56 22.80 5.18
C PRO A 244 -8.21 22.11 3.86
N GLN A 245 -7.10 21.37 3.80
CA GLN A 245 -6.67 20.62 2.62
C GLN A 245 -7.65 19.51 2.20
N PHE A 246 -8.57 19.12 3.08
CA PHE A 246 -9.60 18.11 2.84
C PHE A 246 -11.01 18.70 2.78
N SER A 247 -11.11 20.01 2.54
CA SER A 247 -12.35 20.71 2.31
C SER A 247 -12.27 21.61 1.06
N GLU A 248 -13.41 21.83 0.44
CA GLU A 248 -13.59 22.76 -0.69
C GLU A 248 -14.85 23.57 -0.42
N ASP A 249 -14.73 24.90 -0.38
CA ASP A 249 -15.87 25.77 -0.17
C ASP A 249 -16.85 25.66 -1.36
N GLY A 250 -18.15 25.67 -1.06
CA GLY A 250 -19.18 25.68 -2.10
C GLY A 250 -19.18 27.01 -2.85
N ASP A 251 -19.36 26.96 -4.17
CA ASP A 251 -19.46 28.12 -5.06
C ASP A 251 -20.79 28.90 -4.95
N GLY A 252 -21.52 28.73 -3.86
CA GLY A 252 -22.85 29.31 -3.65
C GLY A 252 -23.98 28.58 -4.40
N THR A 253 -23.70 27.58 -5.23
CA THR A 253 -24.71 26.77 -5.95
C THR A 253 -24.68 25.27 -5.63
N GLY A 254 -23.61 24.79 -4.98
CA GLY A 254 -23.47 23.41 -4.52
C GLY A 254 -23.12 23.25 -3.04
N SER A 255 -23.24 22.01 -2.54
CA SER A 255 -22.69 21.61 -1.25
C SER A 255 -21.16 21.58 -1.33
N GLY A 256 -20.47 22.34 -0.47
CA GLY A 256 -19.02 22.24 -0.33
C GLY A 256 -18.57 20.80 -0.01
N TYR A 257 -17.31 20.50 -0.29
CA TYR A 257 -16.72 19.21 0.06
C TYR A 257 -16.08 19.27 1.45
N ARG A 258 -16.25 18.22 2.24
CA ARG A 258 -15.46 17.97 3.44
C ARG A 258 -15.28 16.47 3.60
N ALA A 259 -14.03 16.02 3.66
CA ALA A 259 -13.73 14.62 3.88
C ALA A 259 -14.34 14.14 5.21
N GLN A 260 -14.93 12.94 5.18
CA GLN A 260 -15.54 12.30 6.32
C GLN A 260 -14.71 11.07 6.71
N VAL A 261 -14.60 10.83 8.01
CA VAL A 261 -13.97 9.62 8.54
C VAL A 261 -14.94 8.97 9.51
N GLN A 262 -15.21 7.68 9.29
CA GLN A 262 -16.12 6.90 10.11
C GLN A 262 -15.39 5.69 10.68
N ILE A 263 -15.30 5.61 12.00
CA ILE A 263 -14.61 4.52 12.70
C ILE A 263 -15.67 3.61 13.31
N TYR A 264 -15.67 2.35 12.90
CA TYR A 264 -16.45 1.28 13.51
C TYR A 264 -15.58 0.54 14.51
N LYS A 265 -15.99 0.56 15.78
CA LYS A 265 -15.37 -0.18 16.86
C LYS A 265 -15.69 -1.68 16.75
N PRO A 266 -14.93 -2.57 17.42
CA PRO A 266 -15.13 -4.02 17.33
C PRO A 266 -16.58 -4.48 17.59
N ASP A 267 -17.27 -3.86 18.55
CA ASP A 267 -18.67 -4.17 18.91
C ASP A 267 -19.70 -3.73 17.86
N GLN A 268 -19.31 -2.84 16.94
CA GLN A 268 -20.14 -2.30 15.86
C GLN A 268 -19.94 -3.03 14.54
N VAL A 269 -18.91 -3.88 14.41
CA VAL A 269 -18.64 -4.67 13.21
C VAL A 269 -19.51 -5.92 13.22
N LYS A 270 -20.71 -5.81 12.65
CA LYS A 270 -21.69 -6.91 12.58
C LYS A 270 -21.68 -7.65 11.25
N VAL A 271 -21.81 -8.96 11.29
CA VAL A 271 -22.01 -9.85 10.14
C VAL A 271 -23.28 -10.64 10.34
N ARG A 272 -24.22 -10.49 9.40
CA ARG A 272 -25.47 -11.25 9.42
C ARG A 272 -25.19 -12.71 9.11
N ILE A 273 -25.67 -13.62 9.97
CA ILE A 273 -25.44 -15.07 9.83
C ILE A 273 -25.93 -15.60 8.48
N SER A 274 -27.00 -15.03 7.93
CA SER A 274 -27.53 -15.41 6.63
C SER A 274 -26.62 -15.12 5.43
N THR A 275 -25.54 -14.36 5.63
CA THR A 275 -24.54 -14.06 4.58
C THR A 275 -23.38 -15.05 4.55
N LEU A 276 -23.30 -15.94 5.55
CA LEU A 276 -22.25 -16.93 5.69
C LEU A 276 -22.53 -18.15 4.79
N ASN A 277 -21.51 -18.58 4.07
CA ASN A 277 -21.51 -19.80 3.28
C ASN A 277 -20.92 -20.99 4.06
N MET A 278 -20.91 -22.18 3.45
CA MET A 278 -20.38 -23.39 4.09
C MET A 278 -18.87 -23.28 4.42
N GLY A 279 -18.09 -22.59 3.61
CA GLY A 279 -16.66 -22.34 3.88
C GLY A 279 -16.46 -21.48 5.13
N ASP A 280 -17.25 -20.42 5.28
CA ASP A 280 -17.24 -19.58 6.48
C ASP A 280 -17.66 -20.39 7.71
N MET A 281 -18.73 -21.18 7.60
CA MET A 281 -19.18 -22.03 8.70
C MET A 281 -18.13 -23.05 9.12
N ARG A 282 -17.35 -23.60 8.19
CA ARG A 282 -16.22 -24.50 8.51
C ARG A 282 -15.10 -23.78 9.26
N GLN A 283 -14.84 -22.51 8.94
CA GLN A 283 -13.83 -21.70 9.62
C GLN A 283 -14.29 -21.34 11.04
N LEU A 284 -15.57 -21.01 11.21
CA LEU A 284 -16.17 -20.62 12.49
C LEU A 284 -16.45 -21.82 13.43
N LEU A 285 -16.70 -22.99 12.86
CA LEU A 285 -16.96 -24.24 13.58
C LEU A 285 -15.84 -25.26 13.26
N PRO A 286 -14.65 -25.09 13.84
CA PRO A 286 -13.50 -25.95 13.55
C PRO A 286 -13.74 -27.39 14.02
N GLU A 287 -12.99 -28.35 13.46
CA GLU A 287 -13.00 -29.77 13.88
C GLU A 287 -14.36 -30.48 13.74
N MET A 288 -15.15 -30.11 12.73
CA MET A 288 -16.36 -30.88 12.38
C MET A 288 -16.00 -32.16 11.62
N THR A 289 -16.65 -33.27 11.99
CA THR A 289 -16.55 -34.53 11.24
C THR A 289 -17.20 -34.42 9.86
N GLU A 290 -16.86 -35.30 8.91
CA GLU A 290 -17.47 -35.31 7.57
C GLU A 290 -19.00 -35.42 7.63
N LYS A 291 -19.51 -36.26 8.54
CA LYS A 291 -20.95 -36.41 8.81
C LYS A 291 -21.59 -35.10 9.27
N GLN A 292 -20.95 -34.36 10.18
CA GLN A 292 -21.42 -33.05 10.63
C GLN A 292 -21.40 -32.02 9.51
N GLN A 293 -20.33 -31.97 8.70
CA GLN A 293 -20.22 -31.06 7.57
C GLN A 293 -21.33 -31.31 6.52
N TYR A 294 -21.60 -32.58 6.22
CA TYR A 294 -22.68 -32.98 5.31
C TYR A 294 -24.06 -32.54 5.82
N LEU A 295 -24.36 -32.80 7.10
CA LEU A 295 -25.64 -32.39 7.71
C LEU A 295 -25.81 -30.87 7.73
N LEU A 296 -24.74 -30.13 8.09
CA LEU A 296 -24.76 -28.67 8.07
C LEU A 296 -25.00 -28.12 6.66
N SER A 297 -24.33 -28.68 5.65
CA SER A 297 -24.51 -28.29 4.24
C SER A 297 -25.95 -28.47 3.79
N ARG A 298 -26.58 -29.61 4.12
CA ARG A 298 -28.00 -29.86 3.82
C ARG A 298 -28.92 -28.90 4.56
N ALA A 299 -28.64 -28.63 5.83
CA ALA A 299 -29.44 -27.69 6.62
C ALA A 299 -29.34 -26.26 6.07
N LEU A 300 -28.14 -25.78 5.76
CA LEU A 300 -27.94 -24.45 5.14
C LEU A 300 -28.71 -24.34 3.84
N ARG A 301 -28.61 -25.35 2.96
CA ARG A 301 -29.38 -25.39 1.71
C ARG A 301 -30.88 -25.34 1.97
N LYS A 302 -31.38 -26.13 2.93
CA LYS A 302 -32.81 -26.14 3.30
C LYS A 302 -33.28 -24.79 3.83
N VAL A 303 -32.48 -24.11 4.66
CA VAL A 303 -32.82 -22.77 5.17
C VAL A 303 -32.89 -21.79 4.01
N HIS A 304 -31.90 -21.78 3.11
CA HIS A 304 -31.89 -20.90 1.94
C HIS A 304 -33.07 -21.16 1.00
N GLU A 305 -33.46 -22.42 0.78
CA GLU A 305 -34.64 -22.77 -0.02
C GLU A 305 -35.94 -22.30 0.65
N THR A 306 -36.03 -22.42 1.97
CA THR A 306 -37.26 -22.11 2.73
C THR A 306 -37.45 -20.61 2.96
N LYS A 307 -36.38 -19.90 3.33
CA LYS A 307 -36.40 -18.46 3.63
C LYS A 307 -36.18 -17.60 2.39
N ARG A 308 -35.69 -18.20 1.28
CA ARG A 308 -35.30 -17.50 0.05
C ARG A 308 -34.33 -16.36 0.38
N SER A 309 -34.59 -15.15 -0.13
CA SER A 309 -33.79 -13.95 0.10
C SER A 309 -34.08 -13.24 1.42
N HIS A 310 -34.91 -13.80 2.31
CA HIS A 310 -35.16 -13.20 3.62
C HIS A 310 -34.05 -13.57 4.62
N PRO A 311 -33.69 -12.64 5.52
CA PRO A 311 -32.77 -12.92 6.62
C PRO A 311 -33.23 -14.12 7.47
N TRP A 312 -32.26 -14.88 7.97
CA TRP A 312 -32.47 -16.03 8.85
C TRP A 312 -31.38 -16.07 9.90
N GLY A 313 -31.72 -16.61 11.07
CA GLY A 313 -30.85 -16.61 12.24
C GLY A 313 -30.48 -18.01 12.74
N VAL A 314 -29.85 -18.06 13.91
CA VAL A 314 -29.43 -19.30 14.59
C VAL A 314 -30.60 -20.26 14.80
N ALA A 315 -31.76 -19.74 15.21
CA ALA A 315 -32.95 -20.54 15.47
C ALA A 315 -33.46 -21.28 14.22
N ASP A 316 -33.45 -20.59 13.07
CA ASP A 316 -33.86 -21.17 11.79
C ASP A 316 -32.92 -22.29 11.34
N LEU A 317 -31.60 -22.09 11.52
CA LEU A 317 -30.59 -23.10 11.21
C LEU A 317 -30.74 -24.35 12.09
N LYS A 318 -30.98 -24.16 13.38
CA LYS A 318 -31.26 -25.26 14.33
C LYS A 318 -32.52 -26.05 13.93
N GLN A 319 -33.58 -25.36 13.49
CA GLN A 319 -34.80 -26.02 13.03
C GLN A 319 -34.56 -26.81 11.74
N ALA A 320 -33.80 -26.26 10.79
CA ALA A 320 -33.46 -26.97 9.56
C ALA A 320 -32.61 -28.22 9.83
N LEU A 321 -31.65 -28.16 10.76
CA LEU A 321 -30.85 -29.31 11.19
C LEU A 321 -31.74 -30.45 11.74
N LYS A 322 -32.67 -30.12 12.64
CA LYS A 322 -33.63 -31.10 13.18
C LYS A 322 -34.52 -31.72 12.09
N THR A 323 -34.88 -30.92 11.09
CA THR A 323 -35.72 -31.39 9.97
C THR A 323 -34.96 -32.35 9.06
N VAL A 324 -33.73 -31.99 8.67
CA VAL A 324 -32.87 -32.83 7.82
C VAL A 324 -32.55 -34.17 8.49
N ALA A 325 -32.35 -34.16 9.81
CA ALA A 325 -32.11 -35.38 10.59
C ALA A 325 -33.30 -36.34 10.59
N ARG A 326 -34.53 -35.82 10.75
CA ARG A 326 -35.76 -36.63 10.76
C ARG A 326 -36.09 -37.23 9.39
N GLN A 327 -35.81 -36.51 8.30
CA GLN A 327 -36.07 -37.04 6.95
C GLN A 327 -35.21 -38.25 6.60
N LYS A 328 -34.03 -38.39 7.21
CA LYS A 328 -33.13 -39.52 6.95
C LYS A 328 -33.52 -40.77 7.76
N SER A 329 -34.08 -40.59 8.96
CA SER A 329 -34.55 -41.71 9.79
C SER A 329 -35.76 -42.45 9.21
N ASP A 330 -36.50 -41.81 8.29
CA ASP A 330 -37.66 -42.42 7.62
C ASP A 330 -37.26 -43.22 6.36
N GLU A 331 -36.06 -43.02 5.81
CA GLU A 331 -35.56 -43.69 4.60
C GLU A 331 -34.56 -44.84 4.90
N ASP A 332 -33.79 -44.76 6.00
CA ASP A 332 -32.83 -45.79 6.40
C ASP A 332 -33.10 -46.29 7.84
N SER A 333 -33.36 -47.59 8.01
CA SER A 333 -33.68 -48.28 9.29
C SER A 333 -32.47 -48.42 10.25
N GLU A 334 -31.65 -47.37 10.42
CA GLU A 334 -30.57 -47.28 11.42
C GLU A 334 -30.61 -45.92 12.15
N GLY A 335 -31.77 -45.55 12.71
CA GLY A 335 -32.09 -44.21 13.22
C GLY A 335 -31.50 -43.79 14.58
N ALA A 336 -30.43 -44.42 15.10
CA ALA A 336 -29.89 -44.10 16.43
C ALA A 336 -28.73 -43.08 16.43
N ASP A 337 -27.96 -42.97 15.34
CA ASP A 337 -26.65 -42.28 15.35
C ASP A 337 -26.68 -40.82 14.80
N ASP A 338 -27.80 -40.39 14.23
CA ASP A 338 -27.93 -39.01 13.70
C ASP A 338 -28.37 -38.00 14.78
N SER A 339 -29.09 -38.47 15.80
CA SER A 339 -29.55 -37.61 16.92
C SER A 339 -28.38 -37.06 17.74
N SER A 340 -27.40 -37.92 18.07
CA SER A 340 -26.18 -37.53 18.77
C SER A 340 -25.35 -36.52 17.97
N THR A 341 -25.21 -36.75 16.66
CA THR A 341 -24.48 -35.87 15.73
C THR A 341 -25.14 -34.49 15.63
N VAL A 342 -26.47 -34.45 15.53
CA VAL A 342 -27.26 -33.22 15.44
C VAL A 342 -27.22 -32.44 16.75
N HIS A 343 -27.29 -33.12 17.90
CA HIS A 343 -27.11 -32.46 19.20
C HIS A 343 -25.73 -31.83 19.33
N ALA A 344 -24.66 -32.55 18.96
CA ALA A 344 -23.31 -32.02 18.99
C ALA A 344 -23.13 -30.79 18.09
N LEU A 345 -23.69 -30.83 16.87
CA LEU A 345 -23.64 -29.69 15.94
C LEU A 345 -24.49 -28.51 16.41
N THR A 346 -25.67 -28.77 16.99
CA THR A 346 -26.54 -27.75 17.59
C THR A 346 -25.81 -27.03 18.72
N TRP A 347 -25.20 -27.78 19.63
CA TRP A 347 -24.40 -27.21 20.73
C TRP A 347 -23.25 -26.35 20.20
N ARG A 348 -22.52 -26.80 19.17
CA ARG A 348 -21.45 -26.02 18.54
C ARG A 348 -21.95 -24.68 17.96
N ILE A 349 -23.10 -24.70 17.29
CA ILE A 349 -23.73 -23.49 16.75
C ILE A 349 -24.14 -22.55 17.88
N GLU A 350 -24.78 -23.06 18.94
CA GLU A 350 -25.19 -22.26 20.11
C GLU A 350 -23.97 -21.59 20.77
N GLN A 351 -22.94 -22.38 21.08
CA GLN A 351 -21.70 -21.87 21.69
C GLN A 351 -21.02 -20.81 20.83
N ARG A 352 -21.10 -20.94 19.50
CA ARG A 352 -20.43 -20.03 18.59
C ARG A 352 -21.19 -18.73 18.36
N PHE A 353 -22.52 -18.78 18.27
CA PHE A 353 -23.32 -17.66 17.77
C PHE A 353 -24.22 -16.98 18.80
N GLU A 354 -24.74 -17.66 19.84
CA GLU A 354 -25.74 -17.06 20.74
C GLU A 354 -25.20 -15.89 21.59
N HIS A 355 -23.89 -15.83 21.82
CA HIS A 355 -23.23 -14.73 22.54
C HIS A 355 -22.14 -14.05 21.69
N SER A 356 -22.21 -14.20 20.36
CA SER A 356 -21.25 -13.53 19.49
C SER A 356 -21.54 -12.04 19.44
N PHE A 357 -20.52 -11.22 19.66
CA PHE A 357 -20.63 -9.78 19.41
C PHE A 357 -20.49 -9.45 17.91
N THR A 358 -19.96 -10.35 17.09
CA THR A 358 -19.72 -10.10 15.66
C THR A 358 -20.86 -10.64 14.79
N PHE A 359 -21.34 -11.85 15.08
CA PHE A 359 -22.32 -12.54 14.23
C PHE A 359 -23.73 -12.35 14.78
N ASP A 360 -24.58 -11.71 13.99
CA ASP A 360 -25.94 -11.33 14.39
C ASP A 360 -26.99 -11.96 13.46
N ASP A 361 -28.19 -12.21 13.97
CA ASP A 361 -29.29 -12.78 13.19
C ASP A 361 -29.82 -11.79 12.12
N THR A 362 -29.69 -10.49 12.36
CA THR A 362 -30.35 -9.43 11.59
C THR A 362 -29.41 -8.32 11.13
N GLN A 363 -28.51 -7.88 12.00
CA GLN A 363 -27.64 -6.72 11.76
C GLN A 363 -26.43 -7.09 10.91
N HIS A 364 -26.03 -6.15 10.06
CA HIS A 364 -24.75 -6.20 9.35
C HIS A 364 -24.31 -4.82 8.90
N LEU A 365 -23.05 -4.70 8.49
CA LEU A 365 -22.55 -3.51 7.83
C LEU A 365 -23.19 -3.32 6.44
N ASP A 366 -23.93 -2.23 6.26
CA ASP A 366 -24.55 -1.87 4.99
C ASP A 366 -23.53 -1.22 4.06
N LEU A 367 -23.41 -1.75 2.84
CA LEU A 367 -22.39 -1.29 1.90
C LEU A 367 -22.48 0.22 1.58
N PRO A 368 -23.67 0.81 1.33
CA PRO A 368 -23.79 2.25 1.05
C PRO A 368 -23.54 3.14 2.28
N GLU A 369 -23.46 2.57 3.48
CA GLU A 369 -23.05 3.31 4.69
C GLU A 369 -21.54 3.34 4.84
N ILE A 370 -20.87 2.20 4.62
CA ILE A 370 -19.42 2.08 4.78
C ILE A 370 -18.63 2.52 3.54
N PHE A 371 -19.27 2.59 2.38
CA PHE A 371 -18.67 3.08 1.13
C PHE A 371 -19.41 4.33 0.68
N ARG A 372 -18.75 5.49 0.74
CA ARG A 372 -19.23 6.75 0.16
C ARG A 372 -18.07 7.55 -0.42
N PRO A 373 -18.21 8.18 -1.60
CA PRO A 373 -17.21 9.11 -2.10
C PRO A 373 -16.98 10.25 -1.11
N GLY A 374 -15.72 10.58 -0.82
CA GLY A 374 -15.38 11.56 0.20
C GLY A 374 -15.38 11.01 1.63
N GLN A 375 -15.53 9.69 1.80
CA GLN A 375 -15.49 9.02 3.11
C GLN A 375 -14.35 8.00 3.19
N CYS A 376 -13.64 8.02 4.31
CA CYS A 376 -12.76 6.96 4.75
C CYS A 376 -13.39 6.23 5.94
N THR A 377 -13.77 4.97 5.73
CA THR A 377 -14.31 4.11 6.78
C THR A 377 -13.21 3.23 7.36
N VAL A 378 -13.11 3.14 8.67
CA VAL A 378 -12.13 2.29 9.38
C VAL A 378 -12.89 1.23 10.17
N LEU A 379 -12.60 -0.05 9.91
CA LEU A 379 -13.11 -1.18 10.69
C LEU A 379 -12.03 -1.64 11.66
N GLN A 380 -12.18 -1.32 12.94
CA GLN A 380 -11.25 -1.75 13.98
C GLN A 380 -11.58 -3.18 14.40
N LEU A 381 -10.63 -4.09 14.22
CA LEU A 381 -10.78 -5.51 14.53
C LEU A 381 -9.84 -5.99 15.66
N ASN A 382 -9.22 -5.06 16.40
CA ASN A 382 -8.20 -5.33 17.42
C ASN A 382 -8.66 -6.17 18.62
N GLU A 383 -9.97 -6.30 18.85
CA GLU A 383 -10.56 -7.17 19.88
C GLU A 383 -11.28 -8.39 19.27
N ILE A 384 -11.08 -8.65 17.98
CA ILE A 384 -11.72 -9.74 17.24
C ILE A 384 -10.66 -10.80 16.93
N ASP A 385 -10.99 -12.07 17.18
CA ASP A 385 -10.10 -13.20 16.88
C ASP A 385 -9.77 -13.30 15.39
N GLU A 386 -8.55 -13.71 15.04
CA GLU A 386 -8.06 -13.76 13.66
C GLU A 386 -8.97 -14.55 12.70
N ARG A 387 -9.53 -15.69 13.15
CA ARG A 387 -10.48 -16.48 12.34
C ARG A 387 -11.75 -15.71 12.00
N ASP A 388 -12.20 -14.88 12.94
CA ASP A 388 -13.40 -14.05 12.79
C ASP A 388 -13.10 -12.88 11.87
N GLN A 389 -11.93 -12.25 12.02
CA GLN A 389 -11.44 -11.23 11.09
C GLN A 389 -11.42 -11.76 9.65
N GLN A 390 -10.89 -12.97 9.43
CA GLN A 390 -10.87 -13.61 8.11
C GLN A 390 -12.28 -13.80 7.54
N VAL A 391 -13.24 -14.23 8.35
CA VAL A 391 -14.64 -14.41 7.91
C VAL A 391 -15.33 -13.08 7.63
N ILE A 392 -15.10 -12.05 8.47
CA ILE A 392 -15.61 -10.69 8.25
C ILE A 392 -15.11 -10.17 6.90
N VAL A 393 -13.80 -10.21 6.67
CA VAL A 393 -13.17 -9.73 5.42
C VAL A 393 -13.67 -10.54 4.23
N ALA A 394 -13.71 -11.88 4.33
CA ALA A 394 -14.21 -12.73 3.25
C ALA A 394 -15.65 -12.39 2.86
N THR A 395 -16.52 -12.23 3.86
CA THR A 395 -17.94 -11.92 3.65
C THR A 395 -18.12 -10.53 3.07
N LEU A 396 -17.36 -9.55 3.58
CA LEU A 396 -17.42 -8.19 3.09
C LEU A 396 -16.93 -8.07 1.64
N LEU A 397 -15.79 -8.70 1.30
CA LEU A 397 -15.28 -8.71 -0.07
C LEU A 397 -16.21 -9.44 -1.04
N ARG A 398 -16.85 -10.55 -0.64
CA ARG A 398 -17.84 -11.24 -1.47
C ARG A 398 -19.06 -10.34 -1.75
N ARG A 399 -19.60 -9.71 -0.71
CA ARG A 399 -20.74 -8.78 -0.84
C ARG A 399 -20.38 -7.57 -1.71
N LEU A 400 -19.21 -6.99 -1.48
CA LEU A 400 -18.70 -5.86 -2.26
C LEU A 400 -18.54 -6.22 -3.74
N ASN A 401 -17.89 -7.36 -4.02
CA ASN A 401 -17.68 -7.83 -5.39
C ASN A 401 -19.02 -8.03 -6.11
N GLN A 402 -19.95 -8.73 -5.47
CA GLN A 402 -21.27 -8.97 -6.03
C GLN A 402 -22.05 -7.67 -6.25
N ALA A 403 -22.05 -6.75 -5.28
CA ALA A 403 -22.74 -5.46 -5.37
C ALA A 403 -22.22 -4.59 -6.53
N ARG A 404 -20.89 -4.50 -6.69
CA ARG A 404 -20.28 -3.77 -7.80
C ARG A 404 -20.54 -4.44 -9.14
N MET A 405 -20.45 -5.77 -9.22
CA MET A 405 -20.78 -6.53 -10.43
C MET A 405 -22.24 -6.32 -10.87
N ASP A 406 -23.19 -6.38 -9.93
CA ASP A 406 -24.61 -6.23 -10.24
C ASP A 406 -24.99 -4.78 -10.56
N THR A 407 -24.34 -3.80 -9.91
CA THR A 407 -24.52 -2.38 -10.21
C THR A 407 -23.98 -2.03 -11.61
N GLU A 408 -22.75 -2.44 -11.94
CA GLU A 408 -22.14 -2.19 -13.27
C GLU A 408 -22.90 -2.89 -14.41
N ARG A 409 -23.53 -4.04 -14.12
CA ARG A 409 -24.39 -4.75 -15.09
C ARG A 409 -25.83 -4.22 -15.15
N GLY A 410 -26.17 -3.19 -14.37
CA GLY A 410 -27.50 -2.59 -14.35
C GLY A 410 -28.60 -3.49 -13.78
N LYS A 411 -28.26 -4.48 -12.96
CA LYS A 411 -29.26 -5.35 -12.30
C LYS A 411 -29.87 -4.72 -11.05
N VAL A 412 -29.16 -3.76 -10.45
CA VAL A 412 -29.56 -3.07 -9.23
C VAL A 412 -29.39 -1.57 -9.45
N HIS A 413 -30.38 -0.78 -9.00
CA HIS A 413 -30.40 0.68 -9.13
C HIS A 413 -30.60 1.41 -7.79
N SER A 414 -30.87 0.68 -6.70
CA SER A 414 -31.04 1.21 -5.35
C SER A 414 -30.98 0.10 -4.31
N GLY A 415 -30.88 0.46 -3.02
CA GLY A 415 -30.87 -0.47 -1.89
C GLY A 415 -29.47 -0.82 -1.37
N GLU A 416 -29.42 -1.77 -0.43
CA GLU A 416 -28.21 -2.17 0.32
C GLU A 416 -27.06 -2.72 -0.55
N SER A 417 -27.37 -3.16 -1.78
CA SER A 417 -26.39 -3.72 -2.72
C SER A 417 -26.04 -2.77 -3.87
N TYR A 418 -26.54 -1.53 -3.85
CA TYR A 418 -26.28 -0.55 -4.91
C TYR A 418 -25.04 0.28 -4.58
N LEU A 419 -23.98 0.11 -5.38
CA LEU A 419 -22.73 0.86 -5.26
C LEU A 419 -22.33 1.40 -6.63
N PRO A 420 -22.67 2.64 -7.00
CA PRO A 420 -22.45 3.18 -8.35
C PRO A 420 -21.07 3.83 -8.58
N TYR A 421 -20.12 3.66 -7.66
CA TYR A 421 -18.79 4.27 -7.73
C TYR A 421 -17.68 3.26 -7.42
N PRO A 422 -16.46 3.50 -7.91
CA PRO A 422 -15.28 2.74 -7.52
C PRO A 422 -14.99 2.86 -6.02
N VAL A 423 -14.38 1.82 -5.48
CA VAL A 423 -14.03 1.71 -4.06
C VAL A 423 -12.58 1.28 -3.91
N PHE A 424 -11.93 1.70 -2.83
CA PHE A 424 -10.59 1.26 -2.47
C PHE A 424 -10.60 0.64 -1.07
N VAL A 425 -10.22 -0.64 -0.97
CA VAL A 425 -10.15 -1.39 0.29
C VAL A 425 -8.70 -1.61 0.69
N LEU A 426 -8.30 -1.09 1.84
CA LEU A 426 -6.98 -1.27 2.41
C LEU A 426 -7.03 -2.37 3.48
N LEU A 427 -6.28 -3.44 3.29
CA LEU A 427 -6.17 -4.55 4.23
C LEU A 427 -4.83 -4.45 4.97
N GLU A 428 -4.89 -4.10 6.26
CA GLU A 428 -3.72 -4.11 7.12
C GLU A 428 -3.38 -5.53 7.56
N GLU A 429 -2.09 -5.81 7.75
CA GLU A 429 -1.53 -7.15 7.95
C GLU A 429 -2.13 -8.25 7.04
N ALA A 430 -2.11 -7.98 5.73
CA ALA A 430 -2.70 -8.81 4.67
C ALA A 430 -2.29 -10.30 4.70
N HIS A 431 -1.15 -10.63 5.31
CA HIS A 431 -0.72 -12.01 5.49
C HIS A 431 -1.64 -12.84 6.40
N HIS A 432 -2.48 -12.22 7.24
CA HIS A 432 -3.55 -12.89 7.99
C HIS A 432 -4.74 -13.28 7.10
N PHE A 433 -4.97 -12.55 6.01
CA PHE A 433 -6.12 -12.76 5.11
C PHE A 433 -5.77 -13.61 3.89
N ALA A 434 -4.50 -13.68 3.52
CA ALA A 434 -3.99 -14.57 2.47
C ALA A 434 -2.59 -15.08 2.80
N PRO A 435 -2.45 -15.98 3.79
CA PRO A 435 -1.16 -16.54 4.15
C PRO A 435 -0.60 -17.43 3.03
N GLY A 436 0.72 -17.44 2.88
CA GLY A 436 1.43 -18.31 1.95
C GLY A 436 1.40 -19.76 2.42
N GLY A 437 1.07 -20.69 1.51
CA GLY A 437 1.09 -22.14 1.77
C GLY A 437 -0.07 -22.67 2.62
N THR A 438 -1.01 -21.84 3.05
CA THR A 438 -2.24 -22.27 3.72
C THR A 438 -3.41 -21.47 3.15
N GLU A 439 -4.49 -22.14 2.79
CA GLU A 439 -5.68 -21.46 2.30
C GLU A 439 -6.63 -21.17 3.48
N VAL A 440 -6.97 -19.89 3.66
CA VAL A 440 -8.00 -19.45 4.60
C VAL A 440 -9.21 -18.96 3.82
N VAL A 441 -10.34 -18.79 4.52
CA VAL A 441 -11.62 -18.45 3.88
C VAL A 441 -11.60 -17.16 3.05
N SER A 442 -10.76 -16.19 3.42
CA SER A 442 -10.58 -14.92 2.68
C SER A 442 -9.66 -15.02 1.47
N THR A 443 -8.77 -16.03 1.38
CA THR A 443 -7.76 -16.12 0.32
C THR A 443 -8.40 -16.19 -1.07
N SER A 444 -9.40 -17.06 -1.25
CA SER A 444 -10.03 -17.31 -2.55
C SER A 444 -10.75 -16.08 -3.10
N ILE A 445 -11.57 -15.41 -2.28
CA ILE A 445 -12.25 -14.17 -2.68
C ILE A 445 -11.27 -13.03 -2.90
N LEU A 446 -10.20 -12.93 -2.10
CA LEU A 446 -9.19 -11.89 -2.30
C LEU A 446 -8.49 -12.08 -3.65
N LYS A 447 -8.08 -13.31 -4.00
CA LYS A 447 -7.52 -13.63 -5.32
C LYS A 447 -8.49 -13.28 -6.45
N GLN A 448 -9.77 -13.60 -6.29
CA GLN A 448 -10.79 -13.26 -7.28
C GLN A 448 -10.93 -11.73 -7.46
N VAL A 449 -11.00 -10.97 -6.36
CA VAL A 449 -11.11 -9.51 -6.40
C VAL A 449 -9.86 -8.87 -7.01
N LEU A 450 -8.66 -9.39 -6.73
CA LEU A 450 -7.43 -8.89 -7.34
C LEU A 450 -7.34 -9.20 -8.84
N ALA A 451 -7.87 -10.35 -9.28
CA ALA A 451 -7.86 -10.73 -10.71
C ALA A 451 -8.95 -10.02 -11.53
N GLU A 452 -10.15 -9.83 -10.98
CA GLU A 452 -11.34 -9.39 -11.71
C GLU A 452 -11.86 -8.01 -11.27
N GLY A 453 -11.57 -7.58 -10.04
CA GLY A 453 -12.16 -6.42 -9.40
C GLY A 453 -11.87 -5.11 -10.14
N ARG A 454 -10.75 -5.02 -10.87
CA ARG A 454 -10.44 -3.91 -11.77
C ARG A 454 -11.59 -3.59 -12.74
N LYS A 455 -12.26 -4.62 -13.29
CA LYS A 455 -13.38 -4.45 -14.25
C LYS A 455 -14.60 -3.81 -13.60
N PHE A 456 -14.72 -3.95 -12.28
CA PHE A 456 -15.85 -3.47 -11.49
C PHE A 456 -15.45 -2.32 -10.57
N GLY A 457 -14.29 -1.68 -10.79
CA GLY A 457 -13.83 -0.53 -9.99
C GLY A 457 -13.55 -0.85 -8.51
N ILE A 458 -13.11 -2.08 -8.21
CA ILE A 458 -12.67 -2.45 -6.86
C ILE A 458 -11.15 -2.44 -6.82
N GLY A 459 -10.59 -1.45 -6.14
CA GLY A 459 -9.17 -1.41 -5.80
C GLY A 459 -8.89 -2.02 -4.44
N VAL A 460 -7.74 -2.66 -4.30
CA VAL A 460 -7.31 -3.27 -3.04
C VAL A 460 -5.89 -2.82 -2.76
N GLY A 461 -5.66 -2.33 -1.54
CA GLY A 461 -4.35 -2.09 -0.98
C GLY A 461 -4.02 -3.18 0.04
N LEU A 462 -2.86 -3.81 -0.07
CA LEU A 462 -2.37 -4.80 0.87
C LEU A 462 -1.19 -4.21 1.65
N ILE A 463 -1.26 -4.26 2.97
CA ILE A 463 -0.14 -3.87 3.83
C ILE A 463 0.35 -5.12 4.55
N SER A 464 1.64 -5.43 4.47
CA SER A 464 2.19 -6.55 5.20
C SER A 464 3.61 -6.28 5.68
N GLN A 465 3.90 -6.75 6.89
CA GLN A 465 5.27 -6.74 7.40
C GLN A 465 6.13 -7.95 7.00
N ARG A 466 5.49 -9.00 6.47
CA ARG A 466 6.09 -10.29 6.15
C ARG A 466 5.68 -10.70 4.73
N PRO A 467 6.31 -10.12 3.68
CA PRO A 467 5.97 -10.47 2.31
C PRO A 467 6.19 -11.97 2.01
N GLY A 468 7.19 -12.62 2.63
CA GLY A 468 7.39 -14.06 2.47
C GLY A 468 6.32 -14.95 3.10
N LYS A 469 5.45 -14.39 3.96
CA LYS A 469 4.28 -15.09 4.51
C LYS A 469 2.97 -14.74 3.81
N LEU A 470 2.99 -13.84 2.85
CA LEU A 470 1.83 -13.50 2.02
C LEU A 470 1.79 -14.44 0.81
N ASP A 471 0.60 -14.80 0.36
CA ASP A 471 0.41 -15.56 -0.87
C ASP A 471 1.05 -14.84 -2.07
N ALA A 472 1.84 -15.57 -2.85
CA ALA A 472 2.63 -15.00 -3.96
C ALA A 472 1.75 -14.52 -5.12
N ASP A 473 0.62 -15.18 -5.38
CA ASP A 473 -0.32 -14.75 -6.42
C ASP A 473 -0.97 -13.43 -5.99
N VAL A 474 -1.38 -13.34 -4.72
CA VAL A 474 -1.96 -12.11 -4.15
C VAL A 474 -0.99 -10.92 -4.25
N LEU A 475 0.29 -11.13 -3.90
CA LEU A 475 1.30 -10.07 -4.00
C LEU A 475 1.62 -9.69 -5.46
N SER A 476 1.73 -10.66 -6.37
CA SER A 476 2.05 -10.41 -7.78
C SER A 476 0.93 -9.69 -8.55
N GLN A 477 -0.33 -9.83 -8.14
CA GLN A 477 -1.43 -9.05 -8.72
C GLN A 477 -1.40 -7.55 -8.33
N CYS A 478 -0.60 -7.16 -7.32
CA CYS A 478 -0.44 -5.77 -6.93
C CYS A 478 0.58 -5.07 -7.84
N GLN A 479 0.10 -4.37 -8.86
CA GLN A 479 0.98 -3.74 -9.85
C GLN A 479 1.58 -2.43 -9.35
N THR A 480 1.05 -1.79 -8.31
CA THR A 480 1.71 -0.67 -7.63
C THR A 480 2.33 -1.16 -6.33
N GLN A 481 3.64 -0.96 -6.16
CA GLN A 481 4.37 -1.44 -4.99
C GLN A 481 5.12 -0.31 -4.31
N CYS A 482 4.93 -0.20 -3.00
CA CYS A 482 5.60 0.71 -2.10
C CYS A 482 6.40 -0.11 -1.10
N ILE A 483 7.71 -0.21 -1.32
CA ILE A 483 8.59 -1.11 -0.59
C ILE A 483 9.53 -0.27 0.27
N MET A 484 9.37 -0.35 1.59
CA MET A 484 10.25 0.33 2.52
C MET A 484 11.37 -0.63 2.98
N ARG A 485 12.08 -0.27 4.04
CA ARG A 485 13.20 -1.07 4.54
C ARG A 485 12.82 -2.52 4.80
N ILE A 486 13.55 -3.46 4.18
CA ILE A 486 13.46 -4.91 4.43
C ILE A 486 14.88 -5.42 4.66
N VAL A 487 15.11 -6.06 5.81
CA VAL A 487 16.43 -6.61 6.19
C VAL A 487 16.53 -8.10 5.89
N ASN A 488 15.45 -8.85 6.08
CA ASN A 488 15.43 -10.31 5.88
C ASN A 488 15.59 -10.68 4.39
N GLU A 489 16.57 -11.53 4.08
CA GLU A 489 16.86 -11.99 2.70
C GLU A 489 15.71 -12.78 2.07
N LEU A 490 14.98 -13.59 2.84
CA LEU A 490 13.83 -14.34 2.32
C LEU A 490 12.74 -13.38 1.85
N ASP A 491 12.45 -12.35 2.65
CA ASP A 491 11.47 -11.31 2.32
C ASP A 491 11.93 -10.47 1.11
N GLN A 492 13.23 -10.16 1.00
CA GLN A 492 13.79 -9.48 -0.17
C GLN A 492 13.62 -10.31 -1.45
N LYS A 493 13.87 -11.62 -1.39
CA LYS A 493 13.68 -12.53 -2.54
C LYS A 493 12.21 -12.62 -2.95
N SER A 494 11.30 -12.74 -1.98
CA SER A 494 9.86 -12.77 -2.25
C SER A 494 9.38 -11.48 -2.93
N VAL A 495 9.83 -10.32 -2.46
CA VAL A 495 9.53 -9.03 -3.10
C VAL A 495 10.17 -8.92 -4.48
N GLY A 496 11.42 -9.35 -4.64
CA GLY A 496 12.10 -9.32 -5.93
C GLY A 496 11.47 -10.22 -7.00
N ALA A 497 10.81 -11.30 -6.60
CA ALA A 497 10.03 -12.15 -7.50
C ALA A 497 8.69 -11.50 -7.92
N ALA A 498 8.11 -10.65 -7.07
CA ALA A 498 6.83 -9.98 -7.33
C ALA A 498 6.98 -8.66 -8.12
N ILE A 499 8.16 -8.05 -8.17
CA ILE A 499 8.39 -6.83 -8.95
C ILE A 499 8.64 -7.18 -10.42
N GLU A 500 7.72 -6.77 -11.28
CA GLU A 500 7.87 -6.85 -12.72
C GLU A 500 8.80 -5.74 -13.23
N GLY A 501 9.84 -6.09 -14.01
CA GLY A 501 10.57 -5.15 -14.87
C GLY A 501 11.79 -4.41 -14.29
N VAL A 502 11.97 -3.16 -14.74
CA VAL A 502 13.10 -2.24 -14.49
C VAL A 502 13.09 -1.79 -13.04
N GLY A 503 14.21 -1.85 -12.33
CA GLY A 503 14.29 -1.43 -10.91
C GLY A 503 14.77 -2.51 -9.94
N ARG A 504 15.13 -3.71 -10.42
CA ARG A 504 15.78 -4.75 -9.61
C ARG A 504 17.08 -4.25 -8.96
N ASP A 505 17.78 -3.34 -9.61
CA ASP A 505 18.96 -2.67 -9.05
C ASP A 505 18.65 -1.86 -7.78
N LEU A 506 17.39 -1.41 -7.61
CA LEU A 506 16.97 -0.77 -6.35
C LEU A 506 16.84 -1.74 -5.18
N LEU A 507 16.67 -3.04 -5.45
CA LEU A 507 16.46 -4.02 -4.38
C LEU A 507 17.68 -4.20 -3.50
N GLY A 508 18.89 -3.99 -4.05
CA GLY A 508 20.12 -3.95 -3.26
C GLY A 508 20.12 -2.85 -2.19
N ASN A 509 19.30 -1.80 -2.36
CA ASN A 509 19.20 -0.70 -1.40
C ASN A 509 18.21 -0.96 -0.26
N LEU A 510 17.38 -2.01 -0.33
CA LEU A 510 16.33 -2.28 0.66
C LEU A 510 16.83 -2.31 2.12
N PRO A 511 17.99 -2.92 2.46
CA PRO A 511 18.49 -2.93 3.84
C PRO A 511 18.94 -1.55 4.33
N ALA A 512 19.39 -0.69 3.41
CA ALA A 512 19.97 0.63 3.67
C ALA A 512 18.92 1.75 3.75
N LEU A 513 17.67 1.49 3.34
CA LEU A 513 16.59 2.47 3.48
C LEU A 513 16.39 2.87 4.94
N SER A 514 16.31 4.17 5.19
CA SER A 514 15.98 4.74 6.51
C SER A 514 14.47 4.81 6.73
N LYS A 515 14.04 5.01 7.98
CA LYS A 515 12.62 5.26 8.30
C LYS A 515 12.10 6.46 7.50
N GLY A 516 10.92 6.32 6.89
CA GLY A 516 10.35 7.36 6.02
C GLY A 516 10.92 7.41 4.60
N GLN A 517 11.73 6.43 4.20
CA GLN A 517 12.13 6.22 2.80
C GLN A 517 11.39 5.01 2.21
N VAL A 518 11.01 5.11 0.94
CA VAL A 518 10.26 4.07 0.23
C VAL A 518 10.70 3.99 -1.23
N ILE A 519 10.82 2.78 -1.75
CA ILE A 519 10.90 2.52 -3.19
C ILE A 519 9.47 2.41 -3.70
N VAL A 520 9.14 3.22 -4.71
CA VAL A 520 7.84 3.22 -5.36
C VAL A 520 8.04 2.65 -6.75
N ALA A 521 7.30 1.60 -7.10
CA ALA A 521 7.42 0.91 -8.37
C ALA A 521 6.04 0.56 -8.95
N GLY A 522 6.04 0.32 -10.26
CA GLY A 522 4.90 -0.22 -10.99
C GLY A 522 3.91 0.83 -11.50
N ALA A 523 2.64 0.45 -11.65
CA ALA A 523 1.69 1.14 -12.53
C ALA A 523 1.34 2.59 -12.13
N ALA A 524 1.49 2.99 -10.87
CA ALA A 524 1.17 4.36 -10.45
C ALA A 524 2.27 5.39 -10.75
N VAL A 525 3.46 4.97 -11.18
CA VAL A 525 4.60 5.82 -11.57
C VAL A 525 5.09 5.45 -12.98
N ASN A 526 5.94 6.27 -13.60
CA ASN A 526 6.51 5.94 -14.92
C ASN A 526 7.71 4.99 -14.79
N THR A 527 8.42 5.06 -13.66
CA THR A 527 9.63 4.29 -13.42
C THR A 527 9.88 4.16 -11.92
N PRO A 528 10.56 3.10 -11.44
CA PRO A 528 10.83 2.98 -10.02
C PRO A 528 11.78 4.04 -9.46
N VAL A 529 11.39 4.62 -8.34
CA VAL A 529 12.06 5.75 -7.69
C VAL A 529 12.20 5.51 -6.19
N ILE A 530 13.25 6.07 -5.59
CA ILE A 530 13.37 6.15 -4.14
C ILE A 530 12.83 7.50 -3.68
N CYS A 531 11.82 7.46 -2.83
CA CYS A 531 11.07 8.61 -2.34
C CYS A 531 11.30 8.78 -0.84
N ARG A 532 11.50 10.04 -0.42
CA ARG A 532 11.35 10.47 0.98
C ARG A 532 9.87 10.81 1.19
N VAL A 533 9.20 10.04 2.04
CA VAL A 533 7.79 10.22 2.37
C VAL A 533 7.58 11.58 3.05
N ARG A 534 6.53 12.31 2.67
CA ARG A 534 6.21 13.62 3.27
C ARG A 534 5.74 13.50 4.72
N THR A 535 5.69 14.65 5.40
CA THR A 535 4.98 14.74 6.68
C THR A 535 3.48 14.54 6.47
N ARG A 536 2.85 13.70 7.29
CA ARG A 536 1.39 13.55 7.35
C ARG A 536 0.76 14.78 8.01
N TYR A 537 -0.51 15.06 7.70
CA TYR A 537 -1.27 16.14 8.33
C TYR A 537 -1.81 15.71 9.70
N THR A 538 -2.39 14.51 9.74
CA THR A 538 -2.97 13.90 10.94
C THR A 538 -1.89 13.39 11.90
N GLN A 539 -2.16 13.31 13.20
CA GLN A 539 -1.18 12.78 14.15
C GLN A 539 -0.95 11.26 13.97
N HIS A 540 0.20 10.75 14.42
CA HIS A 540 0.49 9.32 14.35
C HIS A 540 -0.06 8.59 15.59
N GLY A 541 -1.03 7.69 15.39
CA GLY A 541 -1.63 6.91 16.48
C GLY A 541 -0.83 5.69 16.94
N GLY A 542 0.18 5.27 16.16
CA GLY A 542 0.94 4.02 16.36
C GLY A 542 2.28 4.17 17.10
N GLU A 543 2.51 5.26 17.82
CA GLU A 543 3.76 5.38 18.58
C GLU A 543 3.82 4.33 19.70
N SER A 544 4.91 3.57 19.73
CA SER A 544 5.19 2.66 20.83
C SER A 544 5.19 3.46 22.13
N LYS A 545 4.36 3.03 23.09
CA LYS A 545 4.30 3.63 24.43
C LYS A 545 5.70 3.79 24.99
N ASP A 546 6.08 5.01 25.36
CA ASP A 546 7.35 5.27 26.06
C ASP A 546 7.24 4.69 27.47
N ALA A 547 7.65 3.43 27.61
CA ALA A 547 7.55 2.70 28.87
C ALA A 547 8.33 3.41 29.99
N PRO A 548 9.58 3.88 29.79
CA PRO A 548 10.26 4.73 30.77
C PRO A 548 9.47 5.97 31.19
N ASP A 549 8.93 6.77 30.27
CA ASP A 549 8.16 7.97 30.65
C ASP A 549 6.87 7.59 31.39
N LEU A 550 6.13 6.57 30.92
CA LEU A 550 4.94 6.08 31.61
C LEU A 550 5.22 5.53 33.01
N TRP A 551 6.34 4.81 33.18
CA TRP A 551 6.77 4.34 34.50
C TRP A 551 7.20 5.51 35.39
N GLN A 552 7.88 6.51 34.85
CA GLN A 552 8.20 7.72 35.60
C GLN A 552 6.94 8.50 36.00
N GLN A 553 5.93 8.57 35.12
CA GLN A 553 4.61 9.13 35.45
C GLN A 553 3.92 8.37 36.58
N TYR A 554 4.15 7.05 36.70
CA TYR A 554 3.72 6.26 37.87
C TYR A 554 4.46 6.65 39.16
N PHE A 555 5.60 7.35 39.15
CA PHE A 555 6.22 7.81 40.41
C PHE A 555 5.99 9.29 40.72
N ARG A 556 5.27 10.02 39.85
CA ARG A 556 4.91 11.44 40.10
C ARG A 556 3.92 11.55 41.27
N SER A 557 4.09 12.61 42.07
CA SER A 557 3.29 12.90 43.26
C SER A 557 1.80 13.14 42.94
N GLU A 558 1.49 13.75 41.80
CA GLU A 558 0.11 14.03 41.36
C GLU A 558 -0.71 12.76 41.09
N THR A 559 -0.10 11.69 40.58
CA THR A 559 -0.77 10.40 40.33
C THR A 559 -0.79 9.50 41.57
N GLN A 560 0.03 9.76 42.59
CA GLN A 560 0.00 8.99 43.85
C GLN A 560 -1.30 9.22 44.64
N GLU A 561 -1.82 10.43 44.62
CA GLU A 561 -3.03 10.79 45.37
C GLU A 561 -4.29 10.18 44.74
N SER A 562 -4.34 10.15 43.40
CA SER A 562 -5.37 9.42 42.64
C SER A 562 -5.33 7.93 42.93
N ARG A 563 -4.14 7.30 42.95
CA ARG A 563 -3.99 5.87 43.26
C ARG A 563 -4.37 5.51 44.69
N ARG A 564 -4.03 6.35 45.68
CA ARG A 564 -4.51 6.14 47.06
C ARG A 564 -6.03 6.15 47.18
N ARG A 565 -6.74 6.86 46.29
CA ARG A 565 -8.21 6.83 46.23
C ARG A 565 -8.74 5.57 45.54
N THR A 566 -8.05 5.06 44.51
CA THR A 566 -8.46 3.84 43.79
C THR A 566 -8.11 2.55 44.55
N ASP A 567 -6.97 2.53 45.23
CA ASP A 567 -6.48 1.41 46.06
C ASP A 567 -7.08 1.41 47.47
N ALA A 568 -7.96 2.39 47.78
CA ALA A 568 -8.72 2.36 49.02
C ALA A 568 -9.58 1.08 49.02
N PRO A 569 -9.45 0.20 50.03
CA PRO A 569 -10.23 -1.03 50.06
C PRO A 569 -11.72 -0.67 50.01
N LEU A 570 -12.47 -1.32 49.12
CA LEU A 570 -13.93 -1.24 49.05
C LEU A 570 -14.50 -1.72 50.39
N ASN A 571 -14.70 -0.79 51.33
CA ASN A 571 -15.37 -1.05 52.60
C ASN A 571 -16.81 -1.45 52.30
N GLY A 572 -17.11 -2.75 52.25
CA GLY A 572 -18.47 -3.20 52.02
C GLY A 572 -18.78 -4.69 51.96
N ASN A 573 -17.82 -5.60 51.79
CA ASN A 573 -18.13 -7.04 51.83
C ASN A 573 -17.85 -7.62 53.22
N LYS A 574 -18.79 -7.40 54.15
CA LYS A 574 -18.92 -8.26 55.33
C LYS A 574 -19.29 -9.66 54.83
N GLY A 575 -18.33 -10.59 54.90
CA GLY A 575 -18.56 -11.99 54.61
C GLY A 575 -19.72 -12.54 55.44
N PHE A 576 -20.66 -13.17 54.76
CA PHE A 576 -21.65 -14.06 55.35
C PHE A 576 -20.88 -15.24 55.99
N ASN A 577 -20.68 -15.19 57.30
CA ASN A 577 -20.29 -16.37 58.06
C ASN A 577 -21.52 -17.26 58.24
N LEU A 578 -21.64 -18.31 57.42
CA LEU A 578 -22.55 -19.42 57.66
C LEU A 578 -21.80 -20.51 58.43
N MET A 579 -22.24 -20.68 59.69
CA MET A 579 -22.13 -21.85 60.56
C MET A 579 -20.75 -22.33 61.07
N ARG A 580 -20.65 -22.20 62.40
CA ARG A 580 -20.02 -23.05 63.43
C ARG A 580 -18.54 -23.36 63.37
#